data_AF-A0A378ULZ1-F1
#
_entry.id   AF-A0A378ULZ1-F1
#
_cell.length_a   1.000
_cell.length_b   1.000
_cell.length_c   1.000
_cell.angle_alpha   90.00
_cell.angle_beta   90.00
_cell.angle_gamma   90.00
#
_symmetry.space_group_name_H-M   'P 1'
#
loop_
_entity.id
_entity.type
_entity.pdbx_description
1 polymer ?
#
loop_
_entity_poly.entity_id
_entity_poly.type
_entity_poly.pdbx_seq_one_letter_code
_entity_poly.pdbx_strand_id
1 'polypeptide(L)'
;MNNDVIEHEVMDVVANQNHQAAHSVMVMEQWGNGETYNEERWIERGRQAVRQTMEGMFELGRALIILKEHTQHGRFMEIVKSQFGIGHNETARLIAATQRFATPQMQKAAPKLMDLGKSKLLELLVEEDVTLIGLAEGEEVNGMTLDDVDRMTVRELRAALRESRETAEAKDKVIADKNKKVDELAEKLEKSKKTVKEPDAADVGSELAMRLTSLEVGIRSQVSRLKEMFEQMNAHTEAHGIDHRAKMVGTINQIILDCETCARLSRCRKMRRRTICRSG
;
A
#
# COMPACT_ATOMS: atom_id res chain seq x y z
N MET A 1 -26.61 48.91 -34.05
CA MET A 1 -26.60 47.47 -33.68
C MET A 1 -25.96 47.20 -32.32
N ASN A 2 -25.15 48.09 -31.73
CA ASN A 2 -24.56 47.84 -30.40
C ASN A 2 -25.44 48.28 -29.22
N ASN A 3 -26.44 49.16 -29.42
CA ASN A 3 -27.26 49.66 -28.31
C ASN A 3 -28.35 48.65 -27.88
N ASP A 4 -28.95 47.94 -28.84
CA ASP A 4 -30.03 46.97 -28.57
C ASP A 4 -29.53 45.70 -27.86
N VAL A 5 -28.27 45.30 -28.10
CA VAL A 5 -27.63 44.16 -27.42
C VAL A 5 -27.33 44.49 -25.96
N ILE A 6 -26.85 45.71 -25.69
CA ILE A 6 -26.56 46.16 -24.32
C ILE A 6 -27.86 46.30 -23.51
N GLU A 7 -28.94 46.81 -24.09
CA GLU A 7 -30.24 46.91 -23.41
C GLU A 7 -30.85 45.54 -23.07
N HIS A 8 -30.73 44.55 -23.96
CA HIS A 8 -31.20 43.19 -23.72
C HIS A 8 -30.39 42.49 -22.62
N GLU A 9 -29.06 42.59 -22.64
CA GLU A 9 -28.19 42.02 -21.60
C GLU A 9 -28.42 42.65 -20.22
N VAL A 10 -28.63 43.97 -20.16
CA VAL A 10 -28.94 44.68 -18.91
C VAL A 10 -30.31 44.26 -18.36
N MET A 11 -31.31 44.08 -19.22
CA MET A 11 -32.64 43.63 -18.81
C MET A 11 -32.62 42.18 -18.27
N ASP A 12 -31.85 41.29 -18.89
CA ASP A 12 -31.67 39.91 -18.42
C ASP A 12 -30.95 39.83 -17.06
N VAL A 13 -29.93 40.67 -16.84
CA VAL A 13 -29.22 40.76 -15.55
C VAL A 13 -30.17 41.24 -14.44
N VAL A 14 -30.98 42.27 -14.70
CA VAL A 14 -31.95 42.80 -13.72
C VAL A 14 -33.06 41.77 -13.43
N ALA A 15 -33.56 41.06 -14.44
CA ALA A 15 -34.56 40.01 -14.25
C ALA A 15 -34.02 38.84 -13.41
N ASN A 16 -32.75 38.48 -13.60
CA ASN A 16 -32.07 37.44 -12.83
C ASN A 16 -31.81 37.87 -11.37
N GLN A 17 -31.36 39.11 -11.16
CA GLN A 17 -31.21 39.68 -9.81
C GLN A 17 -32.55 39.72 -9.04
N ASN A 18 -33.64 40.12 -9.72
CA ASN A 18 -34.98 40.12 -9.13
C ASN A 18 -35.45 38.70 -8.77
N HIS A 19 -35.18 37.70 -9.61
CA HIS A 19 -35.47 36.30 -9.30
C HIS A 19 -34.68 35.79 -8.10
N GLN A 20 -33.38 36.12 -8.02
CA GLN A 20 -32.53 35.73 -6.89
C GLN A 20 -32.98 36.38 -5.58
N ALA A 21 -33.34 37.67 -5.61
CA ALA A 21 -33.87 38.37 -4.46
C ALA A 21 -35.20 37.78 -3.98
N ALA A 22 -36.13 37.50 -4.90
CA ALA A 22 -37.41 36.86 -4.58
C ALA A 22 -37.21 35.45 -4.01
N HIS A 23 -36.30 34.64 -4.60
CA HIS A 23 -35.97 33.32 -4.09
C HIS A 23 -35.35 33.37 -2.69
N SER A 24 -34.44 34.32 -2.44
CA SER A 24 -33.84 34.53 -1.13
C SER A 24 -34.89 34.87 -0.06
N VAL A 25 -35.86 35.74 -0.39
CA VAL A 25 -36.97 36.08 0.51
C VAL A 25 -37.82 34.85 0.84
N MET A 26 -38.19 34.03 -0.16
CA MET A 26 -38.96 32.80 0.07
C MET A 26 -38.22 31.82 0.98
N VAL A 27 -36.91 31.64 0.80
CA VAL A 27 -36.08 30.78 1.66
C VAL A 27 -36.05 31.31 3.09
N MET A 28 -35.91 32.62 3.27
CA MET A 28 -35.90 33.23 4.61
C MET A 28 -37.27 33.19 5.29
N GLU A 29 -38.37 33.28 4.55
CA GLU A 29 -39.72 33.12 5.10
C GLU A 29 -39.95 31.69 5.59
N GLN A 30 -39.48 30.69 4.84
CA GLN A 30 -39.68 29.28 5.18
C GLN A 30 -38.74 28.76 6.29
N TRP A 31 -37.46 29.16 6.31
CA TRP A 31 -36.43 28.61 7.20
C TRP A 31 -35.72 29.64 8.08
N GLY A 32 -35.91 30.93 7.83
CA GLY A 32 -35.20 32.01 8.50
C GLY A 32 -35.72 32.36 9.90
N ASN A 33 -36.81 31.73 10.35
CA ASN A 33 -37.41 31.93 11.67
C ASN A 33 -37.70 33.42 12.00
N GLY A 34 -38.08 34.21 10.99
CA GLY A 34 -38.37 35.64 11.14
C GLY A 34 -37.14 36.55 11.22
N GLU A 35 -35.94 36.02 10.98
CA GLU A 35 -34.71 36.81 10.93
C GLU A 35 -34.36 37.25 9.50
N THR A 36 -33.56 38.31 9.37
CA THR A 36 -32.96 38.72 8.10
C THR A 36 -31.70 37.90 7.81
N TYR A 37 -31.36 37.74 6.52
CA TYR A 37 -30.17 36.99 6.14
C TYR A 37 -28.90 37.74 6.56
N ASN A 38 -28.06 37.07 7.35
CA ASN A 38 -26.70 37.48 7.65
C ASN A 38 -25.81 36.23 7.55
N GLU A 39 -24.91 36.23 6.57
CA GLU A 39 -24.09 35.07 6.23
C GLU A 39 -23.25 34.58 7.42
N GLU A 40 -22.54 35.50 8.09
CA GLU A 40 -21.67 35.18 9.23
C GLU A 40 -22.44 34.51 10.37
N ARG A 41 -23.65 35.01 10.67
CA ARG A 41 -24.52 34.44 11.71
C ARG A 41 -24.98 33.01 11.37
N TRP A 42 -25.35 32.74 10.12
CA TRP A 42 -25.77 31.41 9.69
C TRP A 42 -24.60 30.43 9.62
N ILE A 43 -23.41 30.89 9.22
CA ILE A 43 -22.17 30.10 9.29
C ILE A 43 -21.85 29.71 10.73
N GLU A 44 -21.89 30.64 11.67
CA GLU A 44 -21.59 30.35 13.08
C GLU A 44 -22.63 29.40 13.69
N ARG A 45 -23.92 29.57 13.38
CA ARG A 45 -24.95 28.61 13.75
C ARG A 45 -24.69 27.22 13.18
N GLY A 46 -24.30 27.13 11.91
CA GLY A 46 -23.92 25.87 11.27
C GLY A 46 -22.75 25.20 12.00
N ARG A 47 -21.70 25.96 12.33
CA ARG A 47 -20.54 25.50 13.10
C ARG A 47 -20.95 24.98 14.48
N GLN A 48 -21.78 25.72 15.20
CA GLN A 48 -22.29 25.32 16.52
C GLN A 48 -23.14 24.05 16.43
N ALA A 49 -24.03 23.94 15.45
CA ALA A 49 -24.86 22.75 15.23
C ALA A 49 -24.01 21.51 14.92
N VAL A 50 -22.92 21.67 14.15
CA VAL A 50 -21.95 20.59 13.89
C VAL A 50 -21.31 20.13 15.20
N ARG A 51 -20.83 21.05 16.04
CA ARG A 51 -20.25 20.73 17.36
C ARG A 51 -21.24 19.98 18.27
N GLN A 52 -22.46 20.50 18.42
CA GLN A 52 -23.51 19.84 19.21
C GLN A 52 -23.85 18.44 18.69
N THR A 53 -23.87 18.25 17.37
CA THR A 53 -24.11 16.93 16.76
C THR A 53 -22.98 15.96 17.13
N MET A 54 -21.73 16.42 17.09
CA MET A 54 -20.56 15.58 17.44
C MET A 54 -20.56 15.20 18.93
N GLU A 55 -20.82 16.18 19.81
CA GLU A 55 -20.97 15.94 21.24
C GLU A 55 -22.09 14.93 21.52
N GLY A 56 -23.25 15.10 20.89
CA GLY A 56 -24.37 14.17 21.01
C GLY A 56 -24.06 12.76 20.50
N MET A 57 -23.31 12.63 19.40
CA MET A 57 -22.86 11.33 18.88
C MET A 57 -21.90 10.64 19.84
N PHE A 58 -20.98 11.40 20.45
CA PHE A 58 -20.04 10.86 21.41
C PHE A 58 -20.74 10.39 22.69
N GLU A 59 -21.65 11.19 23.22
CA GLU A 59 -22.44 10.84 24.40
C GLU A 59 -23.33 9.61 24.15
N LEU A 60 -23.94 9.55 22.96
CA LEU A 60 -24.69 8.37 22.52
C LEU A 60 -23.79 7.13 22.47
N GLY A 61 -22.59 7.23 21.91
CA GLY A 61 -21.65 6.12 21.90
C GLY A 61 -21.26 5.64 23.29
N ARG A 62 -21.09 6.55 24.26
CA ARG A 62 -20.82 6.21 25.67
C ARG A 62 -21.99 5.46 26.27
N ALA A 63 -23.20 5.95 26.07
CA ALA A 63 -24.43 5.29 26.51
C ALA A 63 -24.55 3.88 25.89
N LEU A 64 -24.23 3.72 24.60
CA LEU A 64 -24.26 2.42 23.92
C LEU A 64 -23.24 1.43 24.51
N ILE A 65 -22.03 1.87 24.84
CA ILE A 65 -21.02 1.03 25.49
C ILE A 65 -21.52 0.55 26.85
N ILE A 66 -22.01 1.46 27.68
CA ILE A 66 -22.55 1.15 29.02
C ILE A 66 -23.72 0.18 28.91
N LEU A 67 -24.68 0.45 28.01
CA LEU A 67 -25.83 -0.42 27.80
C LEU A 67 -25.40 -1.80 27.32
N LYS A 68 -24.42 -1.90 26.42
CA LYS A 68 -23.92 -3.19 25.93
C LYS A 68 -23.34 -4.04 27.06
N GLU A 69 -22.63 -3.42 28.01
CA GLU A 69 -22.03 -4.11 29.16
C GLU A 69 -23.09 -4.56 30.18
N HIS A 70 -24.12 -3.75 30.42
CA HIS A 70 -25.12 -3.99 31.47
C HIS A 70 -26.40 -4.70 30.99
N THR A 71 -26.48 -5.12 29.72
CA THR A 71 -27.67 -5.81 29.19
C THR A 71 -27.34 -7.23 28.74
N GLN A 72 -28.32 -8.12 28.91
CA GLN A 72 -28.21 -9.52 28.49
C GLN A 72 -28.20 -9.65 26.96
N HIS A 73 -27.67 -10.77 26.44
CA HIS A 73 -27.65 -11.06 25.01
C HIS A 73 -29.02 -10.83 24.34
N GLY A 74 -29.05 -10.05 23.26
CA GLY A 74 -30.27 -9.72 22.51
C GLY A 74 -31.02 -8.46 22.98
N ARG A 75 -31.07 -8.19 24.30
CA ARG A 75 -31.79 -7.03 24.86
C ARG A 75 -31.17 -5.70 24.43
N PHE A 76 -29.84 -5.65 24.34
CA PHE A 76 -29.10 -4.48 23.84
C PHE A 76 -29.65 -4.01 22.49
N MET A 77 -29.74 -4.93 21.52
CA MET A 77 -30.16 -4.61 20.15
C MET A 77 -31.64 -4.21 20.07
N GLU A 78 -32.49 -4.75 20.93
CA GLU A 78 -33.88 -4.34 21.04
C GLU A 78 -34.01 -2.89 21.52
N ILE A 79 -33.26 -2.49 22.56
CA ILE A 79 -33.22 -1.11 23.07
C ILE A 79 -32.72 -0.17 21.98
N VAL A 80 -31.61 -0.54 21.33
CA VAL A 80 -31.02 0.27 20.27
C VAL A 80 -31.99 0.53 19.12
N LYS A 81 -32.72 -0.49 18.69
CA LYS A 81 -33.67 -0.36 17.60
C LYS A 81 -34.94 0.40 18.01
N SER A 82 -35.47 0.14 19.21
CA SER A 82 -36.76 0.72 19.64
C SER A 82 -36.66 2.13 20.21
N GLN A 83 -35.60 2.43 20.97
CA GLN A 83 -35.44 3.70 21.67
C GLN A 83 -34.59 4.70 20.88
N PHE A 84 -33.54 4.22 20.20
CA PHE A 84 -32.64 5.10 19.46
C PHE A 84 -32.90 5.08 17.94
N GLY A 85 -33.58 4.07 17.41
CA GLY A 85 -33.87 3.96 15.98
C GLY A 85 -32.64 3.67 15.12
N ILE A 86 -31.59 3.08 15.70
CA ILE A 86 -30.29 2.87 15.03
C ILE A 86 -30.12 1.39 14.66
N GLY A 87 -29.49 1.12 13.51
CA GLY A 87 -29.20 -0.23 13.04
C GLY A 87 -27.93 -0.83 13.67
N HIS A 88 -27.80 -2.16 13.57
CA HIS A 88 -26.68 -2.91 14.14
C HIS A 88 -25.31 -2.39 13.70
N ASN A 89 -25.16 -2.10 12.40
CA ASN A 89 -23.89 -1.70 11.82
C ASN A 89 -23.51 -0.27 12.21
N GLU A 90 -24.49 0.63 12.29
CA GLU A 90 -24.32 1.99 12.79
C GLU A 90 -23.90 1.97 14.26
N THR A 91 -24.56 1.16 15.09
CA THR A 91 -24.23 0.99 16.50
C THR A 91 -22.83 0.42 16.71
N ALA A 92 -22.45 -0.62 15.98
CA ALA A 92 -21.11 -1.21 16.07
C ALA A 92 -20.02 -0.19 15.69
N ARG A 93 -20.25 0.58 14.62
CA ARG A 93 -19.33 1.64 14.19
C ARG A 93 -19.22 2.76 15.21
N LEU A 94 -20.34 3.21 15.77
CA LEU A 94 -20.34 4.28 16.76
C LEU A 94 -19.65 3.86 18.07
N ILE A 95 -19.91 2.64 18.55
CA ILE A 95 -19.22 2.08 19.72
C ILE A 95 -17.71 2.02 19.49
N ALA A 96 -17.28 1.47 18.33
CA ALA A 96 -15.86 1.37 18.01
C ALA A 96 -15.19 2.74 17.94
N ALA A 97 -15.84 3.72 17.29
CA ALA A 97 -15.36 5.10 17.23
C ALA A 97 -15.24 5.70 18.64
N THR A 98 -16.28 5.58 19.48
CA THR A 98 -16.26 6.13 20.85
C THR A 98 -15.22 5.49 21.75
N GLN A 99 -15.01 4.17 21.66
CA GLN A 99 -13.98 3.47 22.42
C GLN A 99 -12.57 3.97 22.06
N ARG A 100 -12.32 4.28 20.78
CA ARG A 100 -11.04 4.86 20.33
C ARG A 100 -10.80 6.26 20.88
N PHE A 101 -11.84 7.11 20.89
CA PHE A 101 -11.78 8.45 21.48
C PHE A 101 -11.66 8.48 23.01
N ALA A 102 -12.01 7.38 23.71
CA ALA A 102 -11.92 7.31 25.17
C ALA A 102 -10.48 7.18 25.71
N THR A 103 -9.48 7.00 24.84
CA THR A 103 -8.08 6.94 25.25
C THR A 103 -7.59 8.31 25.77
N PRO A 104 -6.74 8.37 26.82
CA PRO A 104 -6.21 9.63 27.36
C PRO A 104 -5.47 10.50 26.33
N GLN A 105 -4.97 9.87 25.26
CA GLN A 105 -4.27 10.50 24.16
C GLN A 105 -5.25 11.17 23.17
N MET A 106 -6.34 10.50 22.81
CA MET A 106 -7.38 11.09 21.95
C MET A 106 -8.20 12.17 22.64
N GLN A 107 -8.38 12.11 23.96
CA GLN A 107 -9.05 13.19 24.72
C GLN A 107 -8.32 14.53 24.62
N LYS A 108 -7.00 14.53 24.46
CA LYS A 108 -6.19 15.74 24.24
C LYS A 108 -6.30 16.29 22.81
N ALA A 109 -6.48 15.40 21.83
CA ALA A 109 -6.65 15.75 20.42
C ALA A 109 -8.11 16.07 20.03
N ALA A 110 -9.09 15.60 20.82
CA ALA A 110 -10.52 15.79 20.57
C ALA A 110 -10.94 17.25 20.31
N PRO A 111 -10.49 18.27 21.06
CA PRO A 111 -10.86 19.65 20.76
C PRO A 111 -10.34 20.16 19.40
N LYS A 112 -9.14 19.73 18.99
CA LYS A 112 -8.55 20.09 17.69
C LYS A 112 -9.21 19.34 16.53
N LEU A 113 -9.62 18.09 16.78
CA LEU A 113 -10.30 17.25 15.81
C LEU A 113 -11.77 17.64 15.62
N MET A 114 -12.40 18.25 16.62
CA MET A 114 -13.76 18.78 16.54
C MET A 114 -13.92 19.95 15.54
N ASP A 115 -12.83 20.58 15.10
CA ASP A 115 -12.90 21.55 14.00
C ASP A 115 -12.90 20.86 12.62
N LEU A 116 -12.50 19.59 12.52
CA LEU A 116 -12.67 18.79 11.31
C LEU A 116 -14.12 18.28 11.21
N GLY A 117 -14.79 18.59 10.10
CA GLY A 117 -16.17 18.20 9.87
C GLY A 117 -16.42 16.68 9.98
N LYS A 118 -17.63 16.32 10.42
CA LYS A 118 -18.17 14.96 10.65
C LYS A 118 -17.69 13.88 9.67
N SER A 119 -17.66 14.18 8.37
CA SER A 119 -17.26 13.21 7.34
C SER A 119 -15.77 12.90 7.36
N LYS A 120 -14.91 13.87 7.67
CA LYS A 120 -13.45 13.68 7.73
C LYS A 120 -13.05 12.90 8.99
N LEU A 121 -13.71 13.16 10.12
CA LEU A 121 -13.49 12.39 11.34
C LEU A 121 -13.86 10.91 11.16
N LEU A 122 -15.03 10.62 10.58
CA LEU A 122 -15.44 9.25 10.33
C LEU A 122 -14.52 8.51 9.34
N GLU A 123 -13.89 9.22 8.41
CA GLU A 123 -12.96 8.69 7.41
C GLU A 123 -11.56 8.43 8.02
N LEU A 124 -11.06 9.38 8.80
CA LEU A 124 -9.81 9.30 9.56
C LEU A 124 -9.87 8.21 10.63
N LEU A 125 -11.04 7.99 11.25
CA LEU A 125 -11.28 6.92 12.21
C LEU A 125 -11.30 5.51 11.58
N VAL A 126 -11.26 5.38 10.25
CA VAL A 126 -11.10 4.08 9.58
C VAL A 126 -9.62 3.67 9.50
N GLU A 127 -8.67 4.59 9.68
CA GLU A 127 -7.23 4.28 9.72
C GLU A 127 -6.76 3.94 11.14
N GLU A 128 -5.72 3.10 11.23
CA GLU A 128 -5.19 2.55 12.47
C GLU A 128 -4.66 3.64 13.43
N ASP A 129 -4.88 3.43 14.73
CA ASP A 129 -4.81 4.42 15.83
C ASP A 129 -3.45 5.14 16.01
N VAL A 130 -2.38 4.70 15.34
CA VAL A 130 -1.02 5.26 15.50
C VAL A 130 -0.82 6.52 14.64
N THR A 131 -1.58 6.68 13.57
CA THR A 131 -1.43 7.82 12.65
C THR A 131 -2.11 9.11 13.12
N LEU A 132 -3.25 9.03 13.81
CA LEU A 132 -4.09 10.21 14.09
C LEU A 132 -3.51 11.21 15.10
N ILE A 133 -2.62 10.74 15.99
CA ILE A 133 -1.98 11.56 17.02
C ILE A 133 -0.98 12.53 16.38
N GLY A 134 -0.18 12.04 15.43
CA GLY A 134 0.76 12.84 14.67
C GLY A 134 0.08 14.00 13.96
N LEU A 135 -1.03 13.74 13.25
CA LEU A 135 -1.83 14.78 12.58
C LEU A 135 -2.26 15.94 13.50
N ALA A 136 -2.70 15.64 14.73
CA ALA A 136 -3.14 16.66 15.69
C ALA A 136 -1.98 17.44 16.34
N GLU A 137 -0.78 16.86 16.33
CA GLU A 137 0.47 17.44 16.83
C GLU A 137 1.29 18.12 15.72
N GLY A 138 0.85 18.05 14.45
CA GLY A 138 1.47 18.69 13.29
C GLY A 138 2.37 17.78 12.45
N GLU A 139 2.39 16.47 12.75
CA GLU A 139 3.04 15.46 11.94
C GLU A 139 2.17 15.01 10.76
N GLU A 140 2.81 14.50 9.71
CA GLU A 140 2.15 14.04 8.51
C GLU A 140 1.56 12.64 8.68
N VAL A 141 0.34 12.43 8.17
CA VAL A 141 -0.24 11.09 8.02
C VAL A 141 -0.35 10.77 6.55
N ASN A 142 0.25 9.65 6.14
CA ASN A 142 0.35 9.26 4.74
C ASN A 142 0.94 10.38 3.84
N GLY A 143 1.85 11.20 4.40
CA GLY A 143 2.47 12.33 3.70
C GLY A 143 1.59 13.57 3.55
N MET A 144 0.51 13.68 4.33
CA MET A 144 -0.39 14.83 4.33
C MET A 144 -0.44 15.50 5.70
N THR A 145 -0.39 16.82 5.72
CA THR A 145 -0.54 17.63 6.95
C THR A 145 -2.01 17.87 7.27
N LEU A 146 -2.30 18.34 8.50
CA LEU A 146 -3.66 18.70 8.92
C LEU A 146 -4.28 19.79 8.03
N ASP A 147 -3.47 20.75 7.60
CA ASP A 147 -3.87 21.83 6.69
C ASP A 147 -4.19 21.32 5.29
N ASP A 148 -3.45 20.31 4.80
CA ASP A 148 -3.76 19.67 3.53
C ASP A 148 -5.11 18.99 3.64
N VAL A 149 -5.32 18.16 4.67
CA VAL A 149 -6.59 17.45 4.91
C VAL A 149 -7.77 18.41 5.06
N ASP A 150 -7.58 19.61 5.63
CA ASP A 150 -8.64 20.61 5.74
C ASP A 150 -9.01 21.22 4.37
N ARG A 151 -8.03 21.46 3.50
CA ARG A 151 -8.23 22.05 2.16
C ARG A 151 -8.84 21.10 1.13
N MET A 152 -8.68 19.78 1.29
CA MET A 152 -9.29 18.80 0.38
C MET A 152 -10.77 18.54 0.68
N THR A 153 -11.48 18.22 -0.40
CA THR A 153 -12.85 17.73 -0.35
C THR A 153 -12.90 16.29 0.16
N VAL A 154 -14.04 15.89 0.73
CA VAL A 154 -14.26 14.53 1.27
C VAL A 154 -14.02 13.44 0.21
N ARG A 155 -14.23 13.75 -1.08
CA ARG A 155 -14.00 12.83 -2.19
C ARG A 155 -12.50 12.58 -2.45
N GLU A 156 -11.69 13.61 -2.33
CA GLU A 156 -10.23 13.53 -2.50
C GLU A 156 -9.60 12.78 -1.32
N LEU A 157 -10.06 13.07 -0.10
CA LEU A 157 -9.64 12.32 1.09
C LEU A 157 -9.98 10.82 0.96
N ARG A 158 -11.17 10.49 0.44
CA ARG A 158 -11.57 9.10 0.12
C ARG A 158 -10.67 8.43 -0.90
N ALA A 159 -10.29 9.14 -1.96
CA ALA A 159 -9.45 8.59 -3.02
C ALA A 159 -8.04 8.31 -2.49
N ALA A 160 -7.45 9.27 -1.78
CA ALA A 160 -6.15 9.13 -1.15
C ALA A 160 -6.10 7.97 -0.14
N LEU A 161 -7.15 7.82 0.67
CA LEU A 161 -7.24 6.73 1.65
C LEU A 161 -7.42 5.37 0.97
N ARG A 162 -8.15 5.28 -0.13
CA ARG A 162 -8.25 4.03 -0.91
C ARG A 162 -6.91 3.64 -1.53
N GLU A 163 -6.21 4.60 -2.12
CA GLU A 163 -4.90 4.36 -2.71
C GLU A 163 -3.88 3.91 -1.63
N SER A 164 -3.89 4.54 -0.46
CA SER A 164 -3.05 4.12 0.67
C SER A 164 -3.34 2.66 1.09
N ARG A 165 -4.61 2.27 1.21
CA ARG A 165 -5.01 0.88 1.52
C ARG A 165 -4.58 -0.12 0.45
N GLU A 166 -4.79 0.20 -0.82
CA GLU A 166 -4.38 -0.66 -1.93
C GLU A 166 -2.85 -0.89 -1.92
N THR A 167 -2.07 0.15 -1.59
CA THR A 167 -0.62 0.01 -1.45
C THR A 167 -0.19 -0.79 -0.20
N ALA A 168 -0.92 -0.67 0.91
CA ALA A 168 -0.66 -1.44 2.13
C ALA A 168 -0.96 -2.94 1.92
N GLU A 169 -2.13 -3.26 1.34
CA GLU A 169 -2.50 -4.64 1.00
C GLU A 169 -1.52 -5.28 0.00
N ALA A 170 -1.00 -4.50 -0.96
CA ALA A 170 0.03 -4.97 -1.88
C ALA A 170 1.35 -5.28 -1.16
N LYS A 171 1.75 -4.44 -0.19
CA LYS A 171 2.95 -4.67 0.63
C LYS A 171 2.81 -5.92 1.51
N ASP A 172 1.67 -6.12 2.14
CA ASP A 172 1.41 -7.28 3.01
C ASP A 172 1.43 -8.60 2.23
N LYS A 173 0.88 -8.61 1.00
CA LYS A 173 0.99 -9.78 0.10
C LYS A 173 2.44 -10.09 -0.24
N VAL A 174 3.25 -9.07 -0.55
CA VAL A 174 4.68 -9.25 -0.84
C VAL A 174 5.45 -9.74 0.39
N ILE A 175 5.11 -9.28 1.58
CA ILE A 175 5.72 -9.75 2.84
C ILE A 175 5.34 -11.21 3.11
N ALA A 176 4.07 -11.58 2.94
CA ALA A 176 3.61 -12.96 3.10
C ALA A 176 4.29 -13.91 2.11
N ASP A 177 4.43 -13.52 0.84
CA ASP A 177 5.12 -14.31 -0.18
C ASP A 177 6.62 -14.43 0.08
N LYS A 178 7.26 -13.38 0.62
CA LYS A 178 8.67 -13.42 1.06
C LYS A 178 8.86 -14.36 2.24
N ASN A 179 7.99 -14.28 3.25
CA ASN A 179 8.06 -15.15 4.44
C ASN A 179 7.90 -16.63 4.07
N LYS A 180 6.93 -16.98 3.21
CA LYS A 180 6.78 -18.35 2.70
C LYS A 180 8.05 -18.86 2.02
N LYS A 181 8.69 -18.05 1.19
CA LYS A 181 9.96 -18.43 0.53
C LYS A 181 11.10 -18.59 1.52
N VAL A 182 11.16 -17.76 2.56
CA VAL A 182 12.16 -17.88 3.63
C VAL A 182 11.97 -19.19 4.38
N ASP A 183 10.72 -19.53 4.73
CA ASP A 183 10.39 -20.77 5.44
C ASP A 183 10.70 -22.01 4.58
N GLU A 184 10.35 -22.00 3.29
CA GLU A 184 10.67 -23.08 2.35
C GLU A 184 12.18 -23.29 2.19
N LEU A 185 12.97 -22.21 2.14
CA LEU A 185 14.42 -22.27 2.04
C LEU A 185 15.06 -22.75 3.35
N ALA A 186 14.53 -22.31 4.50
CA ALA A 186 14.94 -22.77 5.82
C ALA A 186 14.65 -24.27 5.99
N GLU A 187 13.49 -24.76 5.56
CA GLU A 187 13.14 -26.17 5.62
C GLU A 187 14.03 -27.04 4.70
N LYS A 188 14.37 -26.55 3.50
CA LYS A 188 15.34 -27.21 2.60
C LYS A 188 16.74 -27.26 3.21
N LEU A 189 17.17 -26.19 3.88
CA LEU A 189 18.44 -26.15 4.61
C LEU A 189 18.46 -27.13 5.79
N GLU A 190 17.40 -27.19 6.60
CA GLU A 190 17.33 -28.12 7.73
C GLU A 190 17.23 -29.59 7.29
N LYS A 191 16.53 -29.88 6.18
CA LYS A 191 16.53 -31.21 5.54
C LYS A 191 17.92 -31.58 5.02
N SER A 192 18.67 -30.63 4.48
CA SER A 192 20.05 -30.87 4.03
C SER A 192 21.01 -31.17 5.18
N LYS A 193 20.86 -30.49 6.34
CA LYS A 193 21.72 -30.66 7.52
C LYS A 193 21.49 -31.97 8.28
N LYS A 194 20.26 -32.52 8.27
CA LYS A 194 19.94 -33.80 8.96
C LYS A 194 20.56 -35.04 8.31
N THR A 195 21.22 -34.91 7.17
CA THR A 195 21.80 -36.03 6.38
C THR A 195 23.33 -36.10 6.47
N VAL A 196 23.92 -35.82 7.63
CA VAL A 196 25.39 -35.93 7.81
C VAL A 196 25.70 -36.83 9.00
N LYS A 197 25.65 -38.15 8.77
CA LYS A 197 26.72 -39.02 9.28
C LYS A 197 27.94 -38.75 8.41
N GLU A 198 29.15 -38.73 8.96
CA GLU A 198 30.38 -38.62 8.16
C GLU A 198 30.31 -39.62 6.99
N PRO A 199 30.21 -39.15 5.74
CA PRO A 199 30.03 -40.03 4.59
C PRO A 199 31.29 -40.86 4.36
N ASP A 200 31.11 -42.13 4.01
CA ASP A 200 32.22 -43.01 3.61
C ASP A 200 32.96 -42.38 2.41
N ALA A 201 34.26 -42.60 2.29
CA ALA A 201 35.09 -42.03 1.22
C ALA A 201 34.56 -42.38 -0.19
N ALA A 202 33.88 -43.53 -0.32
CA ALA A 202 33.19 -43.94 -1.55
C ALA A 202 31.97 -43.06 -1.87
N ASP A 203 31.19 -42.67 -0.86
CA ASP A 203 30.00 -41.84 -1.02
C ASP A 203 30.38 -40.39 -1.38
N VAL A 204 31.43 -39.85 -0.75
CA VAL A 204 32.01 -38.55 -1.13
C VAL A 204 32.52 -38.57 -2.57
N GLY A 205 33.16 -39.67 -2.99
CA GLY A 205 33.63 -39.86 -4.36
C GLY A 205 32.48 -39.88 -5.37
N SER A 206 31.40 -40.60 -5.05
CA SER A 206 30.18 -40.67 -5.87
C SER A 206 29.50 -39.30 -6.00
N GLU A 207 29.38 -38.56 -4.89
CA GLU A 207 28.80 -37.22 -4.88
C GLU A 207 29.64 -36.23 -5.71
N LEU A 208 30.96 -36.27 -5.58
CA LEU A 208 31.86 -35.43 -6.40
C LEU A 208 31.75 -35.77 -7.89
N ALA A 209 31.57 -37.05 -8.25
CA ALA A 209 31.34 -37.46 -9.63
C ALA A 209 29.99 -36.97 -10.16
N MET A 210 28.91 -37.08 -9.36
CA MET A 210 27.59 -36.55 -9.73
C MET A 210 27.62 -35.03 -9.93
N ARG A 211 28.27 -34.30 -9.02
CA ARG A 211 28.45 -32.84 -9.14
C ARG A 211 29.25 -32.47 -10.40
N LEU A 212 30.30 -33.24 -10.73
CA LEU A 212 31.07 -33.03 -11.96
C LEU A 212 30.23 -33.27 -13.22
N THR A 213 29.44 -34.35 -13.27
CA THR A 213 28.54 -34.64 -14.40
C THR A 213 27.47 -33.55 -14.56
N SER A 214 26.93 -33.03 -13.45
CA SER A 214 25.98 -31.91 -13.50
C SER A 214 26.63 -30.64 -14.09
N LEU A 215 27.87 -30.33 -13.70
CA LEU A 215 28.61 -29.19 -14.27
C LEU A 215 28.89 -29.40 -15.76
N GLU A 216 29.28 -30.61 -16.17
CA GLU A 216 29.53 -30.95 -17.57
C GLU A 216 28.28 -30.74 -18.45
N VAL A 217 27.13 -31.24 -18.01
CA VAL A 217 25.86 -31.07 -18.73
C VAL A 217 25.48 -29.59 -18.81
N GLY A 218 25.69 -28.83 -17.73
CA GLY A 218 25.48 -27.38 -17.70
C GLY A 218 26.34 -26.65 -18.74
N ILE A 219 27.65 -26.94 -18.77
CA ILE A 219 28.57 -26.34 -19.74
C ILE A 219 28.15 -26.68 -21.18
N ARG A 220 27.81 -27.94 -21.47
CA ARG A 220 27.35 -28.37 -22.80
C ARG A 220 26.09 -27.63 -23.25
N SER A 221 25.16 -27.41 -22.33
CA SER A 221 23.95 -26.62 -22.59
C SER A 221 24.31 -25.16 -22.93
N GLN A 222 25.20 -24.53 -22.16
CA GLN A 222 25.64 -23.15 -22.44
C GLN A 222 26.39 -23.03 -23.79
N VAL A 223 27.22 -24.00 -24.15
CA VAL A 223 27.86 -24.06 -25.47
C VAL A 223 26.82 -24.11 -26.60
N SER A 224 25.72 -24.85 -26.41
CA SER A 224 24.62 -24.91 -27.38
C SER A 224 23.92 -23.56 -27.53
N ARG A 225 23.66 -22.86 -26.42
CA ARG A 225 23.06 -21.50 -26.42
C ARG A 225 23.98 -20.44 -27.03
N LEU A 226 25.29 -20.61 -26.90
CA LEU A 226 26.27 -19.71 -27.52
C LEU A 226 26.18 -19.77 -29.06
N LYS A 227 25.90 -20.94 -29.63
CA LYS A 227 25.65 -21.08 -31.07
C LYS A 227 24.44 -20.25 -31.52
N GLU A 228 23.31 -20.33 -30.80
CA GLU A 228 22.11 -19.55 -31.10
C GLU A 228 22.38 -18.04 -31.01
N MET A 229 23.14 -17.60 -30.00
CA MET A 229 23.54 -16.20 -29.86
C MET A 229 24.42 -15.73 -31.02
N PHE A 230 25.32 -16.59 -31.50
CA PHE A 230 26.21 -16.28 -32.63
C PHE A 230 25.44 -16.17 -33.94
N GLU A 231 24.39 -16.97 -34.13
CA GLU A 231 23.47 -16.84 -35.26
C GLU A 231 22.72 -15.50 -35.21
N GLN A 232 22.25 -15.06 -34.03
CA GLN A 232 21.63 -13.74 -33.86
C GLN A 232 22.59 -12.57 -34.14
N MET A 233 23.86 -12.70 -33.71
CA MET A 233 24.89 -11.70 -34.01
C MET A 233 25.19 -11.62 -35.51
N ASN A 234 25.24 -12.75 -36.20
CA ASN A 234 25.40 -12.78 -37.66
C ASN A 234 24.20 -12.13 -38.37
N ALA A 235 22.97 -12.45 -37.96
CA ALA A 235 21.77 -11.82 -38.49
C ALA A 235 21.77 -10.29 -38.28
N HIS A 236 22.26 -9.83 -37.13
CA HIS A 236 22.45 -8.40 -36.87
C HIS A 236 23.53 -7.77 -37.76
N THR A 237 24.64 -8.50 -38.03
CA THR A 237 25.66 -8.05 -38.98
C THR A 237 25.07 -7.90 -40.39
N GLU A 238 24.25 -8.85 -40.83
CA GLU A 238 23.57 -8.79 -42.13
C GLU A 238 22.56 -7.64 -42.21
N ALA A 239 21.79 -7.40 -41.14
CA ALA A 239 20.75 -6.37 -41.11
C ALA A 239 21.29 -4.95 -40.98
N HIS A 240 22.41 -4.76 -40.27
CA HIS A 240 22.89 -3.42 -39.88
C HIS A 240 24.34 -3.11 -40.30
N GLY A 241 25.04 -4.05 -40.95
CA GLY A 241 26.41 -3.87 -41.42
C GLY A 241 27.47 -3.78 -40.31
N ILE A 242 27.12 -4.08 -39.06
CA ILE A 242 28.04 -4.03 -37.91
C ILE A 242 28.69 -5.41 -37.74
N ASP A 243 30.01 -5.51 -37.93
CA ASP A 243 30.75 -6.76 -37.80
C ASP A 243 31.03 -7.13 -36.33
N HIS A 244 30.59 -8.33 -35.95
CA HIS A 244 30.76 -8.90 -34.61
C HIS A 244 31.79 -10.03 -34.53
N ARG A 245 32.40 -10.41 -35.67
CA ARG A 245 33.26 -11.60 -35.80
C ARG A 245 34.43 -11.60 -34.81
N ALA A 246 35.09 -10.46 -34.62
CA ALA A 246 36.21 -10.34 -33.69
C ALA A 246 35.80 -10.65 -32.24
N LYS A 247 34.60 -10.19 -31.83
CA LYS A 247 34.05 -10.44 -30.49
C LYS A 247 33.70 -11.92 -30.30
N MET A 248 33.04 -12.52 -31.30
CA MET A 248 32.68 -13.94 -31.29
C MET A 248 33.91 -14.85 -31.19
N VAL A 249 34.94 -14.60 -31.99
CA VAL A 249 36.20 -15.36 -31.95
C VAL A 249 36.93 -15.17 -30.62
N GLY A 250 36.98 -13.93 -30.11
CA GLY A 250 37.58 -13.64 -28.80
C GLY A 250 36.91 -14.40 -27.66
N THR A 251 35.58 -14.47 -27.65
CA THR A 251 34.82 -15.24 -26.65
C THR A 251 35.12 -16.74 -26.72
N ILE A 252 35.18 -17.34 -27.93
CA ILE A 252 35.56 -18.75 -28.08
C ILE A 252 36.96 -19.01 -27.55
N ASN A 253 37.93 -18.17 -27.92
CA ASN A 253 39.32 -18.35 -27.51
C ASN A 253 39.47 -18.30 -25.99
N GLN A 254 38.73 -17.42 -25.30
CA GLN A 254 38.77 -17.34 -23.84
C GLN A 254 38.21 -18.62 -23.20
N ILE A 255 37.10 -19.16 -23.72
CA ILE A 255 36.52 -20.41 -23.23
C ILE A 255 37.49 -21.59 -23.45
N ILE A 256 38.16 -21.64 -24.60
CA ILE A 256 39.19 -22.66 -24.88
C ILE A 256 40.32 -22.58 -23.85
N LEU A 257 40.86 -21.39 -23.59
CA LEU A 257 41.93 -21.19 -22.60
C LEU A 257 41.52 -21.63 -21.19
N ASP A 258 40.28 -21.36 -20.79
CA ASP A 258 39.75 -21.79 -19.49
C ASP A 258 39.64 -23.32 -19.43
N CYS A 259 39.12 -23.96 -20.49
CA CYS A 259 39.06 -25.42 -20.60
C CYS A 259 40.46 -26.07 -20.59
N GLU A 260 41.43 -25.48 -21.28
CA GLU A 260 42.83 -25.94 -21.28
C GLU A 260 43.47 -25.81 -19.89
N THR A 261 43.13 -24.77 -19.15
CA THR A 261 43.57 -24.58 -17.77
C THR A 261 43.00 -25.67 -16.85
N CYS A 262 41.71 -26.00 -16.98
CA CYS A 262 41.12 -27.16 -16.30
C CYS A 262 41.78 -28.48 -16.72
N ALA A 263 42.11 -28.65 -18.01
CA ALA A 263 42.78 -29.84 -18.52
C ALA A 263 44.22 -29.99 -18.01
N ARG A 264 44.91 -28.90 -17.69
CA ARG A 264 46.24 -28.93 -17.05
C ARG A 264 46.15 -29.38 -15.60
N LEU A 265 45.15 -28.92 -14.85
CA LEU A 265 44.91 -29.32 -13.46
C LEU A 265 44.66 -30.83 -13.32
N SER A 266 43.91 -31.43 -14.24
CA SER A 266 43.65 -32.88 -14.22
C SER A 266 44.90 -33.71 -14.56
N ARG A 267 45.82 -33.20 -15.39
CA ARG A 267 47.09 -33.88 -15.74
C ARG A 267 48.17 -33.76 -14.66
N CYS A 268 48.26 -32.62 -13.96
CA CYS A 268 49.32 -32.34 -13.00
C CYS A 268 49.33 -33.32 -11.80
N ARG A 269 48.15 -33.83 -11.39
CA ARG A 269 48.04 -34.86 -10.34
C ARG A 269 48.61 -36.23 -10.73
N LYS A 270 48.64 -36.59 -12.03
CA LYS A 270 49.15 -37.90 -12.50
C LYS A 270 50.68 -37.99 -12.47
N MET A 271 51.40 -36.88 -12.59
CA MET A 271 52.87 -36.87 -12.58
C MET A 271 53.46 -37.08 -11.18
N ARG A 272 52.85 -36.52 -10.13
CA ARG A 272 53.33 -36.62 -8.74
C ARG A 272 53.27 -38.03 -8.13
N ARG A 273 52.43 -38.93 -8.68
CA ARG A 273 52.36 -40.34 -8.24
C ARG A 273 53.37 -41.26 -8.92
N ARG A 274 53.95 -40.89 -10.08
CA ARG A 274 54.90 -41.76 -10.80
C ARG A 274 56.35 -41.61 -10.33
N THR A 275 56.72 -40.49 -9.70
CA THR A 275 58.10 -40.27 -9.19
C THR A 275 58.38 -40.91 -7.83
N ILE A 276 57.38 -41.45 -7.13
CA ILE A 276 57.55 -42.07 -5.80
C ILE A 276 57.74 -43.61 -5.86
N CYS A 277 57.56 -44.24 -7.04
CA CYS A 277 57.66 -45.72 -7.18
C CYS A 277 58.92 -46.21 -7.92
N ARG A 278 59.98 -45.40 -8.06
CA ARG A 278 61.28 -45.83 -8.64
C ARG A 278 62.45 -45.57 -7.69
N SER A 279 62.32 -46.09 -6.48
CA SER A 279 63.41 -46.23 -5.51
C SER A 279 63.02 -47.33 -4.53
N GLY A 280 63.15 -48.57 -4.99
CA GLY A 280 63.10 -49.80 -4.23
C GLY A 280 64.14 -50.73 -4.80
#